data_AF-A0A1V6QEW0-F1
#
_entry.id   AF-A0A1V6QEW0-F1
#
_cell.length_a   1.000
_cell.length_b   1.000
_cell.length_c   1.000
_cell.angle_alpha   90.00
_cell.angle_beta   90.00
_cell.angle_gamma   90.00
#
_symmetry.space_group_name_H-M   'P 1'
#
loop_
_entity.id
_entity.type
_entity.pdbx_description
1 polymer ?
#
loop_
_entity_poly.entity_id
_entity_poly.type
_entity_poly.pdbx_seq_one_letter_code
_entity_poly.pdbx_strand_id
1 'polypeptide(L)'
;MTTDPQSTEMTEEERFVQYIMAPFINILDKVFRFNLPWKEWGFVIFRTTAYGPEHEDEWQRCRLRWDEIMDDLLAPLRGNDPRVDKAIDLIRFQWVEDPALDGASPAEIATEMSPSRGLNHSVCLAITRPALKSVLESPLPSSAPRRERSRIPFVVTIASFTGTLPPVDEEEDIAGQDFKGYFNVAIEGLLER
;
A
#
# COMPACT_ATOMS: atom_id res chain seq x y z
N MET A 1 -12.93 13.41 -46.87
CA MET A 1 -13.66 12.37 -46.11
C MET A 1 -12.90 12.18 -44.82
N THR A 2 -13.43 12.77 -43.75
CA THR A 2 -12.85 12.76 -42.42
C THR A 2 -13.31 11.48 -41.74
N THR A 3 -12.39 10.60 -41.38
CA THR A 3 -12.69 9.41 -40.55
C THR A 3 -12.55 9.82 -39.09
N ASP A 4 -13.69 9.86 -38.38
CA ASP A 4 -13.75 9.93 -36.93
C ASP A 4 -13.04 8.73 -36.29
N PRO A 5 -12.32 8.91 -35.17
CA PRO A 5 -11.88 7.80 -34.35
C PRO A 5 -13.09 7.25 -33.59
N GLN A 6 -13.45 5.99 -33.85
CA GLN A 6 -14.38 5.23 -33.02
C GLN A 6 -13.82 5.17 -31.59
N SER A 7 -14.43 5.93 -30.70
CA SER A 7 -14.36 5.70 -29.26
C SER A 7 -15.00 4.34 -28.97
N THR A 8 -14.16 3.34 -28.72
CA THR A 8 -14.57 1.99 -28.36
C THR A 8 -15.24 2.04 -26.99
N GLU A 9 -16.57 2.06 -26.96
CA GLU A 9 -17.31 1.90 -25.72
C GLU A 9 -17.15 0.47 -25.21
N MET A 10 -16.49 0.35 -24.05
CA MET A 10 -16.27 -0.92 -23.37
C MET A 10 -17.61 -1.53 -22.92
N THR A 11 -17.83 -2.79 -23.27
CA THR A 11 -19.10 -3.51 -23.04
C THR A 11 -19.39 -3.73 -21.56
N GLU A 12 -20.66 -3.93 -21.21
CA GLU A 12 -21.10 -4.14 -19.81
C GLU A 12 -20.47 -5.40 -19.19
N GLU A 13 -20.19 -6.42 -20.01
CA GLU A 13 -19.50 -7.65 -19.61
C GLU A 13 -18.00 -7.41 -19.35
N GLU A 14 -17.33 -6.60 -20.17
CA GLU A 14 -15.95 -6.16 -19.93
C GLU A 14 -15.85 -5.30 -18.67
N ARG A 15 -16.81 -4.40 -18.44
CA ARG A 15 -16.92 -3.63 -17.18
C ARG A 15 -17.15 -4.53 -15.98
N PHE A 16 -17.96 -5.59 -16.11
CA PHE A 16 -18.22 -6.54 -15.03
C PHE A 16 -17.01 -7.42 -14.72
N VAL A 17 -16.28 -7.89 -15.74
CA VAL A 17 -15.02 -8.63 -15.56
C VAL A 17 -13.96 -7.73 -14.94
N GLN A 18 -13.80 -6.49 -15.41
CA GLN A 18 -12.88 -5.52 -14.83
C GLN A 18 -13.29 -5.10 -13.41
N TYR A 19 -14.59 -5.05 -13.13
CA TYR A 19 -15.16 -4.85 -11.81
C TYR A 19 -14.80 -6.02 -10.87
N ILE A 20 -14.83 -7.27 -11.31
CA ILE A 20 -14.37 -8.40 -10.49
C ILE A 20 -12.83 -8.38 -10.33
N MET A 21 -12.11 -7.87 -11.33
CA MET A 21 -10.65 -7.81 -11.33
C MET A 21 -10.06 -6.65 -10.52
N ALA A 22 -10.84 -5.65 -10.09
CA ALA A 22 -10.30 -4.54 -9.30
C ALA A 22 -9.91 -5.06 -7.90
N PRO A 23 -8.62 -5.13 -7.58
CA PRO A 23 -8.15 -6.15 -6.68
C PRO A 23 -8.29 -5.75 -5.20
N PHE A 24 -8.85 -4.57 -4.91
CA PHE A 24 -9.24 -4.17 -3.56
C PHE A 24 -10.75 -4.21 -3.31
N ILE A 25 -11.60 -4.59 -4.28
CA ILE A 25 -13.06 -4.63 -4.08
C ILE A 25 -13.47 -5.56 -2.95
N ASN A 26 -12.75 -6.67 -2.70
CA ASN A 26 -12.98 -7.51 -1.52
C ASN A 26 -12.67 -6.80 -0.20
N ILE A 27 -11.69 -5.89 -0.20
CA ILE A 27 -11.39 -5.00 0.94
C ILE A 27 -12.49 -3.95 1.06
N LEU A 28 -12.95 -3.37 -0.06
CA LEU A 28 -14.07 -2.45 -0.08
C LEU A 28 -15.33 -3.12 0.49
N ASP A 29 -15.69 -4.31 0.04
CA ASP A 29 -16.85 -5.05 0.58
C ASP A 29 -16.71 -5.35 2.07
N LYS A 30 -15.49 -5.52 2.60
CA LYS A 30 -15.29 -5.72 4.05
C LYS A 30 -15.32 -4.40 4.84
N VAL A 31 -14.80 -3.31 4.28
CA VAL A 31 -14.78 -1.97 4.90
C VAL A 31 -16.16 -1.29 4.81
N PHE A 32 -16.92 -1.59 3.75
CA PHE A 32 -18.18 -0.91 3.39
C PHE A 32 -19.40 -1.84 3.46
N ARG A 33 -19.28 -3.01 4.11
CA ARG A 33 -20.34 -4.03 4.29
C ARG A 33 -21.59 -3.55 5.04
N PHE A 34 -21.57 -2.34 5.59
CA PHE A 34 -22.66 -1.73 6.34
C PHE A 34 -23.02 -0.39 5.68
N ASN A 35 -24.31 -0.02 5.69
CA ASN A 35 -24.88 1.26 5.23
C ASN A 35 -24.37 2.50 6.02
N LEU A 36 -23.09 2.53 6.31
CA LEU A 36 -22.38 3.63 6.96
C LEU A 36 -21.85 4.57 5.86
N PRO A 37 -21.75 5.88 6.15
CA PRO A 37 -21.09 6.79 5.24
C PRO A 37 -19.66 6.29 4.96
N TRP A 38 -19.25 6.35 3.70
CA TRP A 38 -17.93 5.93 3.27
C TRP A 38 -16.88 6.74 4.06
N LYS A 39 -15.97 6.05 4.75
CA LYS A 39 -14.89 6.67 5.53
C LYS A 39 -13.58 6.63 4.77
N GLU A 40 -12.69 7.56 5.10
CA GLU A 40 -11.30 7.52 4.65
C GLU A 40 -10.65 6.19 5.05
N TRP A 41 -9.82 5.66 4.17
CA TRP A 41 -9.09 4.41 4.35
C TRP A 41 -7.69 4.54 3.76
N GLY A 42 -6.79 3.60 4.03
CA GLY A 42 -5.46 3.61 3.43
C GLY A 42 -4.41 3.00 4.36
N PHE A 43 -3.31 3.70 4.59
CA PHE A 43 -2.22 3.20 5.44
C PHE A 43 -1.51 4.33 6.18
N VAL A 44 -1.03 4.04 7.39
CA VAL A 44 -0.04 4.87 8.08
C VAL A 44 1.35 4.43 7.62
N ILE A 45 2.17 5.37 7.16
CA ILE A 45 3.52 5.12 6.65
C ILE A 45 4.53 5.86 7.53
N PHE A 46 5.43 5.11 8.16
CA PHE A 46 6.50 5.65 9.00
C PHE A 46 7.76 5.87 8.17
N ARG A 47 8.33 7.07 8.22
CA ARG A 47 9.70 7.35 7.76
C ARG A 47 10.65 6.88 8.84
N THR A 48 11.49 5.90 8.55
CA THR A 48 12.42 5.32 9.53
C THR A 48 13.88 5.47 9.10
N THR A 49 14.14 6.32 8.12
CA THR A 49 15.48 6.51 7.59
C THR A 49 15.66 7.89 6.97
N ALA A 50 16.92 8.21 6.71
CA ALA A 50 17.32 9.34 5.88
C ALA A 50 16.83 10.66 6.48
N TYR A 51 16.89 10.81 7.80
CA TYR A 51 16.68 12.09 8.47
C TYR A 51 17.95 12.94 8.38
N GLY A 52 17.77 14.26 8.32
CA GLY A 52 18.86 15.22 8.16
C GLY A 52 18.73 16.05 6.89
N PRO A 53 19.30 17.27 6.86
CA PRO A 53 19.17 18.21 5.74
C PRO A 53 19.74 17.66 4.43
N GLU A 54 20.77 16.82 4.48
CA GLU A 54 21.39 16.17 3.32
C GLU A 54 20.51 15.09 2.67
N HIS A 55 19.49 14.60 3.38
CA HIS A 55 18.65 13.50 2.94
C HIS A 55 17.21 13.92 2.63
N GLU A 56 16.86 15.18 2.88
CA GLU A 56 15.50 15.67 2.68
C GLU A 56 15.10 15.67 1.20
N ASP A 57 16.00 16.05 0.30
CA ASP A 57 15.76 15.98 -1.15
C ASP A 57 15.49 14.54 -1.62
N GLU A 58 16.23 13.58 -1.07
CA GLU A 58 16.05 12.15 -1.37
C GLU A 58 14.70 11.65 -0.86
N TRP A 59 14.30 12.08 0.34
CA TRP A 59 12.99 11.76 0.92
C TRP A 59 11.83 12.36 0.12
N GLN A 60 11.91 13.64 -0.26
CA GLN A 60 10.88 14.29 -1.07
C GLN A 60 10.72 13.60 -2.43
N ARG A 61 11.83 13.20 -3.06
CA ARG A 61 11.78 12.38 -4.29
C ARG A 61 11.13 11.03 -4.06
N CYS A 62 11.37 10.39 -2.91
CA CYS A 62 10.73 9.12 -2.57
C CYS A 62 9.21 9.29 -2.45
N ARG A 63 8.75 10.38 -1.83
CA ARG A 63 7.33 10.70 -1.72
C ARG A 63 6.67 10.97 -3.07
N LEU A 64 7.28 11.82 -3.90
CA LEU A 64 6.79 12.07 -5.25
C LEU A 64 6.73 10.78 -6.06
N ARG A 65 7.76 9.93 -5.93
CA ARG A 65 7.82 8.65 -6.61
C ARG A 65 6.76 7.66 -6.10
N TRP A 66 6.45 7.68 -4.81
CA TRP A 66 5.34 6.91 -4.25
C TRP A 66 4.02 7.33 -4.87
N ASP A 67 3.76 8.64 -4.92
CA ASP A 67 2.52 9.19 -5.51
C ASP A 67 2.42 8.82 -6.99
N GLU A 68 3.52 8.95 -7.76
CA GLU A 68 3.58 8.48 -9.15
C GLU A 68 3.24 6.99 -9.31
N ILE A 69 3.79 6.12 -8.46
CA ILE A 69 3.51 4.68 -8.49
C ILE A 69 2.02 4.43 -8.19
N MET A 70 1.47 5.10 -7.18
CA MET A 70 0.05 4.94 -6.80
C MET A 70 -0.87 5.45 -7.90
N ASP A 71 -0.58 6.61 -8.48
CA ASP A 71 -1.37 7.17 -9.59
C ASP A 71 -1.34 6.26 -10.81
N ASP A 72 -0.17 5.70 -11.14
CA ASP A 72 0.01 4.74 -12.23
C ASP A 72 -0.79 3.45 -12.02
N LEU A 73 -0.89 2.97 -10.78
CA LEU A 73 -1.71 1.80 -10.40
C LEU A 73 -3.21 2.09 -10.44
N LEU A 74 -3.61 3.32 -10.08
CA LEU A 74 -5.01 3.72 -9.92
C LEU A 74 -5.62 4.27 -11.20
N ALA A 75 -4.82 4.85 -12.10
CA ALA A 75 -5.29 5.46 -13.35
C ALA A 75 -6.11 4.50 -14.24
N PRO A 76 -5.71 3.22 -14.45
CA PRO A 76 -6.50 2.29 -15.25
C PRO A 76 -7.85 1.91 -14.62
N LEU A 77 -8.02 2.15 -13.32
CA LEU A 77 -9.21 1.79 -12.56
C LEU A 77 -10.25 2.92 -12.53
N ARG A 78 -9.84 4.16 -12.79
CA ARG A 78 -10.73 5.33 -12.76
C ARG A 78 -11.73 5.33 -13.92
N GLY A 79 -12.95 5.76 -13.64
CA GLY A 79 -14.03 5.89 -14.63
C GLY A 79 -14.73 4.58 -14.99
N ASN A 80 -14.33 3.45 -14.40
CA ASN A 80 -14.95 2.14 -14.65
C ASN A 80 -16.20 1.92 -13.78
N ASP A 81 -16.14 2.25 -12.48
CA ASP A 81 -17.25 2.13 -11.54
C ASP A 81 -17.23 3.32 -10.55
N PRO A 82 -18.34 4.05 -10.35
CA PRO A 82 -18.42 5.15 -9.38
C PRO A 82 -18.01 4.79 -7.95
N ARG A 83 -18.15 3.51 -7.55
CA ARG A 83 -17.72 2.98 -6.26
C ARG A 83 -16.20 2.85 -6.18
N VAL A 84 -15.57 2.42 -7.27
CA VAL A 84 -14.11 2.36 -7.36
C VAL A 84 -13.56 3.78 -7.34
N ASP A 85 -14.13 4.70 -8.11
CA ASP A 85 -13.71 6.11 -8.09
C ASP A 85 -13.82 6.72 -6.69
N LYS A 86 -14.95 6.50 -6.01
CA LYS A 86 -15.14 6.99 -4.64
C LYS A 86 -14.19 6.33 -3.65
N ALA A 87 -13.84 5.05 -3.84
CA ALA A 87 -12.85 4.39 -3.01
C ALA A 87 -11.47 5.01 -3.22
N ILE A 88 -11.09 5.25 -4.46
CA ILE A 88 -9.83 5.91 -4.80
C ILE A 88 -9.79 7.31 -4.18
N ASP A 89 -10.88 8.08 -4.25
CA ASP A 89 -10.91 9.44 -3.70
C ASP A 89 -10.84 9.49 -2.16
N LEU A 90 -11.14 8.37 -1.48
CA LEU A 90 -11.08 8.23 -0.03
C LEU A 90 -9.79 7.58 0.48
N ILE A 91 -8.90 7.14 -0.42
CA ILE A 91 -7.62 6.57 0.00
C ILE A 91 -6.70 7.67 0.56
N ARG A 92 -6.05 7.40 1.68
CA ARG A 92 -5.14 8.32 2.38
C ARG A 92 -3.90 7.57 2.85
N PHE A 93 -2.74 8.12 2.52
CA PHE A 93 -1.46 7.67 3.05
C PHE A 93 -0.97 8.67 4.09
N GLN A 94 -1.04 8.31 5.36
CA GLN A 94 -0.65 9.19 6.45
C GLN A 94 0.83 9.00 6.78
N TRP A 95 1.65 9.98 6.42
CA TRP A 95 3.08 9.97 6.69
C TRP A 95 3.37 10.37 8.14
N VAL A 96 4.19 9.57 8.83
CA VAL A 96 4.73 9.86 10.16
C VAL A 96 6.22 10.10 10.01
N GLU A 97 6.61 11.35 10.19
CA GLU A 97 7.98 11.85 10.00
C GLU A 97 8.51 12.40 11.32
N ASP A 98 8.79 11.50 12.27
CA ASP A 98 9.40 11.84 13.55
C ASP A 98 10.89 11.45 13.52
N PRO A 99 11.82 12.42 13.66
CA PRO A 99 13.25 12.13 13.72
C PRO A 99 13.66 11.11 14.80
N ALA A 100 12.86 10.94 15.86
CA ALA A 100 13.09 9.90 16.86
C ALA A 100 12.95 8.47 16.32
N LEU A 101 12.35 8.30 15.13
CA LEU A 101 12.15 7.02 14.45
C LEU A 101 13.28 6.70 13.45
N ASP A 102 14.35 7.50 13.38
CA ASP A 102 15.49 7.19 12.51
C ASP A 102 16.16 5.88 12.95
N GLY A 103 16.18 4.90 12.04
CA GLY A 103 16.68 3.56 12.32
C GLY A 103 15.76 2.70 13.18
N ALA A 104 14.52 3.14 13.46
CA ALA A 104 13.58 2.38 14.28
C ALA A 104 13.30 0.99 13.69
N SER A 105 13.35 -0.01 14.55
CA SER A 105 13.01 -1.39 14.25
C SER A 105 11.51 -1.57 14.08
N PRO A 106 11.07 -2.65 13.39
CA PRO A 106 9.65 -2.96 13.26
C PRO A 106 8.89 -3.06 14.59
N ALA A 107 9.55 -3.53 15.66
CA ALA A 107 8.92 -3.66 16.99
C ALA A 107 8.67 -2.30 17.65
N GLU A 108 9.58 -1.34 17.47
CA GLU A 108 9.43 0.03 17.97
C GLU A 108 8.28 0.75 17.25
N ILE A 109 8.19 0.58 15.93
CA ILE A 109 7.12 1.15 15.11
C ILE A 109 5.75 0.56 15.49
N ALA A 110 5.68 -0.75 15.72
CA ALA A 110 4.44 -1.40 16.14
C ALA A 110 3.92 -0.88 17.49
N THR A 111 4.82 -0.48 18.39
CA THR A 111 4.46 0.13 19.69
C THR A 111 3.91 1.56 19.52
N GLU A 112 4.51 2.33 18.61
CA GLU A 112 4.08 3.68 18.24
C GLU A 112 2.74 3.70 17.47
N MET A 113 2.35 2.56 16.88
CA MET A 113 1.10 2.35 16.14
C MET A 113 -0.16 2.34 17.04
N SER A 114 -0.06 2.74 18.31
CA SER A 114 -1.22 2.89 19.21
C SER A 114 -2.36 3.69 18.52
N PRO A 115 -3.64 3.39 18.82
CA PRO A 115 -4.79 3.62 17.94
C PRO A 115 -5.21 5.09 17.71
N SER A 116 -4.36 6.06 18.06
CA SER A 116 -4.64 7.50 18.03
C SER A 116 -4.57 8.13 16.64
N ARG A 117 -4.15 7.41 15.59
CA ARG A 117 -3.89 8.00 14.26
C ARG A 117 -5.08 7.94 13.28
N GLY A 118 -6.28 7.63 13.76
CA GLY A 118 -7.53 7.86 13.02
C GLY A 118 -7.86 6.88 11.89
N LEU A 119 -6.93 5.99 11.53
CA LEU A 119 -7.18 4.89 10.60
C LEU A 119 -7.15 3.54 11.34
N ASN A 120 -8.21 2.75 11.22
CA ASN A 120 -8.31 1.45 11.88
C ASN A 120 -7.55 0.39 11.07
N HIS A 121 -6.26 0.22 11.37
CA HIS A 121 -5.42 -0.74 10.66
C HIS A 121 -4.82 -1.78 11.60
N SER A 122 -4.84 -3.04 11.17
CA SER A 122 -4.07 -4.14 11.78
C SER A 122 -2.61 -4.16 11.31
N VAL A 123 -2.24 -3.30 10.36
CA VAL A 123 -0.89 -3.16 9.82
C VAL A 123 -0.54 -1.70 9.53
N CYS A 124 0.73 -1.33 9.68
CA CYS A 124 1.31 -0.09 9.19
C CYS A 124 2.45 -0.36 8.22
N LEU A 125 2.90 0.68 7.53
CA LEU A 125 3.98 0.62 6.56
C LEU A 125 5.19 1.37 7.10
N ALA A 126 6.39 0.92 6.74
CA ALA A 126 7.64 1.58 7.11
C ALA A 126 8.58 1.70 5.91
N ILE A 127 9.08 2.91 5.69
CA ILE A 127 10.13 3.20 4.70
C ILE A 127 11.49 3.11 5.38
N THR A 128 12.06 1.91 5.33
CA THR A 128 13.45 1.63 5.70
C THR A 128 14.42 2.07 4.61
N ARG A 129 15.73 2.17 4.90
CA ARG A 129 16.74 2.55 3.89
C ARG A 129 16.68 1.68 2.61
N PRO A 130 16.54 0.34 2.70
CA PRO A 130 16.36 -0.49 1.51
C PRO A 130 15.07 -0.21 0.75
N ALA A 131 13.96 0.05 1.45
CA ALA A 131 12.68 0.39 0.83
C ALA A 131 12.77 1.74 0.09
N LEU A 132 13.35 2.77 0.72
CA LEU A 132 13.57 4.07 0.10
C LEU A 132 14.33 3.95 -1.22
N LYS A 133 15.45 3.22 -1.21
CA LYS A 133 16.25 2.97 -2.42
C LYS A 133 15.45 2.19 -3.47
N SER A 134 14.67 1.21 -3.04
CA SER A 134 13.81 0.42 -3.93
C SER A 134 12.75 1.29 -4.61
N VAL A 135 12.07 2.18 -3.90
CA VAL A 135 11.08 3.10 -4.48
C VAL A 135 11.72 4.01 -5.54
N LEU A 136 12.89 4.58 -5.22
CA LEU A 136 13.59 5.50 -6.11
C LEU A 136 14.17 4.85 -7.36
N GLU A 137 14.71 3.63 -7.24
CA GLU A 137 15.45 2.97 -8.33
C GLU A 137 14.61 2.01 -9.16
N SER A 138 13.40 1.65 -8.71
CA SER A 138 12.57 0.69 -9.43
C SER A 138 11.83 1.34 -10.60
N PRO A 139 11.65 0.61 -11.72
CA PRO A 139 10.78 1.04 -12.81
C PRO A 139 9.33 1.18 -12.33
N LEU A 140 8.56 2.06 -12.99
CA LEU A 140 7.14 2.22 -12.70
C LEU A 140 6.37 0.92 -13.04
N PRO A 141 5.24 0.66 -12.36
CA PRO A 141 4.38 -0.48 -12.69
C PRO A 141 3.97 -0.56 -14.16
N SER A 142 3.67 0.56 -14.80
CA SER A 142 3.33 0.67 -16.22
C SER A 142 4.48 0.44 -17.18
N SER A 143 5.73 0.47 -16.71
CA SER A 143 6.90 0.35 -17.59
C SER A 143 7.03 -1.05 -18.19
N ALA A 144 6.67 -2.10 -17.44
CA ALA A 144 6.68 -3.49 -17.91
C ALA A 144 5.87 -4.41 -16.98
N PRO A 145 5.36 -5.56 -17.47
CA PRO A 145 4.73 -6.56 -16.63
C PRO A 145 5.61 -6.95 -15.43
N ARG A 146 5.00 -7.23 -14.27
CA ARG A 146 5.71 -7.54 -13.01
C ARG A 146 6.80 -8.60 -13.17
N ARG A 147 6.54 -9.64 -13.98
CA ARG A 147 7.47 -10.75 -14.24
C ARG A 147 8.72 -10.35 -15.03
N GLU A 148 8.65 -9.24 -15.75
CA GLU A 148 9.71 -8.74 -16.64
C GLU A 148 10.52 -7.62 -15.98
N ARG A 149 10.08 -7.11 -14.83
CA ARG A 149 10.79 -6.08 -14.08
C ARG A 149 11.89 -6.70 -13.22
N SER A 150 13.12 -6.23 -13.41
CA SER A 150 14.30 -6.65 -12.64
C SER A 150 14.25 -6.22 -11.17
N ARG A 151 13.44 -5.20 -10.86
CA ARG A 151 13.21 -4.67 -9.51
C ARG A 151 11.77 -4.24 -9.37
N ILE A 152 11.21 -4.50 -8.19
CA ILE A 152 9.84 -4.14 -7.83
C ILE A 152 9.92 -3.20 -6.63
N PRO A 153 9.27 -2.02 -6.67
CA PRO A 153 9.27 -1.12 -5.54
C PRO A 153 8.53 -1.78 -4.37
N PHE A 154 9.16 -1.77 -3.19
CA PHE A 154 8.59 -2.39 -1.99
C PHE A 154 8.62 -1.47 -0.78
N VAL A 155 7.77 -1.79 0.20
CA VAL A 155 7.71 -1.19 1.53
C VAL A 155 7.65 -2.29 2.58
N VAL A 156 8.04 -1.99 3.82
CA VAL A 156 7.92 -2.96 4.91
C VAL A 156 6.53 -2.83 5.53
N THR A 157 5.74 -3.91 5.52
CA THR A 157 4.50 -4.01 6.29
C THR A 157 4.81 -4.52 7.68
N ILE A 158 4.20 -3.91 8.71
CA ILE A 158 4.37 -4.26 10.12
C ILE A 158 2.98 -4.46 10.72
N ALA A 159 2.75 -5.60 11.35
CA ALA A 159 1.50 -5.90 12.06
C ALA A 159 1.42 -5.12 13.38
N SER A 160 0.22 -4.66 13.73
CA SER A 160 -0.05 -3.93 14.98
C SER A 160 0.10 -4.82 16.22
N PHE A 161 0.03 -6.14 16.06
CA PHE A 161 0.19 -7.11 17.14
C PHE A 161 1.58 -7.76 17.05
N THR A 162 2.62 -6.99 17.36
CA THR A 162 3.91 -7.58 17.75
C THR A 162 3.93 -7.75 19.27
N GLY A 163 2.93 -8.47 19.80
CA GLY A 163 3.02 -9.00 21.17
C GLY A 163 3.86 -10.26 21.14
N THR A 164 4.77 -10.42 22.10
CA THR A 164 5.41 -11.70 22.40
C THR A 164 4.34 -12.78 22.43
N LEU A 165 4.37 -13.70 21.47
CA LEU A 165 3.52 -14.90 21.54
C LEU A 165 3.85 -15.60 22.86
N PRO A 166 2.85 -16.02 23.66
CA PRO A 166 3.13 -16.83 24.84
C PRO A 166 3.88 -18.09 24.39
N PRO A 167 4.86 -18.59 25.16
CA PRO A 167 5.45 -19.88 24.86
C PRO A 167 4.34 -20.93 24.99
N VAL A 168 3.95 -21.55 23.88
CA VAL A 168 3.00 -22.67 23.85
C VAL A 168 3.79 -23.92 23.48
N ASP A 169 3.52 -25.01 24.22
CA ASP A 169 4.17 -26.32 24.13
C ASP A 169 4.46 -26.78 22.69
N GLU A 170 5.62 -27.40 22.52
CA GLU A 170 6.33 -27.72 21.26
C GLU A 170 5.65 -28.75 20.33
N GLU A 171 4.33 -28.92 20.34
CA GLU A 171 3.66 -30.02 19.61
C GLU A 171 2.67 -29.61 18.49
N GLU A 172 2.44 -28.33 18.22
CA GLU A 172 1.68 -27.91 17.04
C GLU A 172 2.55 -27.04 16.09
N ASP A 173 2.88 -27.59 14.92
CA ASP A 173 3.49 -26.89 13.78
C ASP A 173 2.42 -25.97 13.14
N ILE A 174 2.13 -24.86 13.82
CA ILE A 174 1.14 -23.87 13.41
C ILE A 174 1.79 -22.93 12.40
N ALA A 175 1.25 -22.89 11.18
CA ALA A 175 1.65 -21.92 10.15
C ALA A 175 1.67 -20.48 10.72
N GLY A 176 2.87 -19.92 10.85
CA GLY A 176 3.10 -18.58 11.42
C GLY A 176 4.00 -18.51 12.65
N GLN A 177 4.48 -19.65 13.17
CA GLN A 177 5.38 -19.73 14.34
C GLN A 177 6.66 -18.87 14.23
N ASP A 178 7.18 -18.67 13.01
CA ASP A 178 8.35 -17.82 12.74
C ASP A 178 8.01 -16.42 12.21
N PHE A 179 6.72 -16.06 12.12
CA PHE A 179 6.32 -14.78 11.56
C PHE A 179 6.68 -13.64 12.52
N LYS A 180 7.76 -12.93 12.21
CA LYS A 180 8.30 -11.82 13.01
C LYS A 180 7.38 -10.59 13.11
N GLY A 181 6.16 -10.66 12.57
CA GLY A 181 5.22 -9.54 12.55
C GLY A 181 5.47 -8.52 11.44
N TYR A 182 6.43 -8.73 10.54
CA TYR A 182 6.71 -7.82 9.43
C TYR A 182 7.27 -8.54 8.19
N PHE A 183 7.08 -7.94 7.02
CA PHE A 183 7.59 -8.45 5.74
C PHE A 183 7.62 -7.36 4.66
N ASN A 184 8.45 -7.55 3.63
CA ASN A 184 8.47 -6.67 2.46
C ASN A 184 7.25 -6.97 1.58
N VAL A 185 6.50 -5.93 1.22
CA VAL A 185 5.38 -6.01 0.28
C VAL A 185 5.66 -5.11 -0.91
N ALA A 186 5.37 -5.59 -2.12
CA ALA A 186 5.39 -4.75 -3.30
C ALA A 186 4.33 -3.65 -3.17
N ILE A 187 4.64 -2.41 -3.55
CA ILE A 187 3.67 -1.30 -3.46
C ILE A 187 2.41 -1.59 -4.26
N GLU A 188 2.57 -2.15 -5.47
CA GLU A 188 1.46 -2.64 -6.31
C GLU A 188 0.62 -3.72 -5.63
N GLY A 189 1.23 -4.52 -4.75
CA GLY A 189 0.54 -5.55 -3.98
C GLY A 189 -0.26 -5.03 -2.78
N LEU A 190 -0.15 -3.73 -2.44
CA LEU A 190 -0.93 -3.14 -1.34
C LEU A 190 -2.42 -3.07 -1.67
N LEU A 191 -2.72 -2.86 -2.95
CA LEU A 191 -4.08 -2.76 -3.46
C LEU A 191 -4.57 -4.06 -4.11
N GLU A 192 -3.69 -5.05 -4.28
CA GLU A 192 -4.03 -6.35 -4.86
C GLU A 192 -4.40 -7.39 -3.78
N ARG A 193 -5.68 -7.81 -3.70
CA ARG A 193 -6.16 -8.94 -2.89
C ARG A 193 -7.23 -9.80 -3.56
#